data_AF-A0A1E4AVR3-F1
#
_entry.id   AF-A0A1E4AVR3-F1
#
_cell.length_a   1.000
_cell.length_b   1.000
_cell.length_c   1.000
_cell.angle_alpha   90.00
_cell.angle_beta   90.00
_cell.angle_gamma   90.00
#
_symmetry.space_group_name_H-M   'P 1'
#
loop_
_entity.id
_entity.type
_entity.pdbx_description
1 polymer ?
#
loop_
_entity_poly.entity_id
_entity_poly.type
_entity_poly.pdbx_seq_one_letter_code
_entity_poly.pdbx_strand_id
1 'polypeptide(L)' 'MEFTACRRLIMSAYTFRSSRPDRWVAPRPYSDASLRAQTYGRVQPMEAPSLAERLLARLTGRR' A
#
# COMPACT_ATOMS: atom_id res chain seq x y z
N MET A 1 -43.81 -25.50 34.65
CA MET A 1 -43.29 -26.75 34.07
C MET A 1 -42.13 -26.36 33.19
N GLU A 2 -40.93 -26.40 33.76
CA GLU A 2 -39.64 -26.37 33.05
C GLU A 2 -39.62 -27.49 32.00
N PHE A 3 -39.03 -27.26 30.82
CA PHE A 3 -38.17 -28.23 30.11
C PHE A 3 -37.57 -27.55 28.87
N THR A 4 -36.34 -27.09 29.05
CA THR A 4 -35.19 -27.11 28.15
C THR A 4 -35.44 -27.41 26.66
N ALA A 5 -35.30 -26.39 25.81
CA ALA A 5 -34.75 -26.55 24.46
C ALA A 5 -34.29 -25.19 23.91
N CYS A 6 -33.09 -24.75 24.32
CA CYS A 6 -32.40 -23.65 23.63
C CYS A 6 -31.92 -24.19 22.27
N ARG A 7 -32.80 -24.20 21.26
CA ARG A 7 -32.43 -24.51 19.87
C ARG A 7 -31.56 -23.38 19.36
N ARG A 8 -30.24 -23.60 19.37
CA ARG A 8 -29.24 -22.75 18.72
C ARG A 8 -29.51 -22.75 17.22
N LEU A 9 -30.39 -21.86 16.76
CA LEU A 9 -30.45 -21.49 15.36
C LEU A 9 -29.17 -20.70 15.08
N ILE A 10 -28.26 -21.37 14.38
CA ILE A 10 -27.04 -20.80 13.82
C ILE A 10 -27.48 -19.58 13.02
N MET A 11 -27.32 -18.38 13.60
CA MET A 11 -27.26 -17.15 12.82
C MET A 11 -26.09 -17.37 11.87
N SER A 12 -26.39 -17.74 10.63
CA SER A 12 -25.42 -17.79 9.55
C SER A 12 -24.59 -16.54 9.70
N ALA A 13 -23.31 -16.72 10.03
CA ALA A 13 -22.40 -15.61 10.27
C ALA A 13 -22.48 -14.74 9.02
N TYR A 14 -23.14 -13.58 9.12
CA TYR A 14 -23.16 -12.57 8.08
C TYR A 14 -21.71 -12.10 7.97
N THR A 15 -20.93 -12.86 7.21
CA THR A 15 -19.61 -12.47 6.78
C THR A 15 -19.87 -11.36 5.80
N PHE A 16 -19.82 -10.13 6.30
CA PHE A 16 -19.67 -8.96 5.45
C PHE A 16 -18.31 -9.12 4.74
N ARG A 17 -18.27 -9.91 3.67
CA ARG A 17 -17.17 -9.91 2.72
C ARG A 17 -17.27 -8.54 2.09
N SER A 18 -16.48 -7.60 2.60
CA SER A 18 -16.38 -6.30 1.96
C SER A 18 -16.08 -6.56 0.49
N SER A 19 -16.94 -6.14 -0.42
CA SER A 19 -16.79 -6.26 -1.87
C SER A 19 -15.71 -5.30 -2.38
N ARG A 20 -14.65 -5.10 -1.59
CA ARG A 20 -13.56 -4.22 -1.93
C ARG A 20 -12.98 -4.75 -3.24
N PRO A 21 -12.97 -3.93 -4.29
CA PRO A 21 -12.43 -4.36 -5.57
C PRO A 21 -11.00 -4.85 -5.35
N ASP A 22 -10.62 -5.89 -6.10
CA ASP A 22 -9.26 -6.42 -6.04
C ASP A 22 -8.26 -5.29 -6.19
N ARG A 23 -7.14 -5.40 -5.47
CA ARG A 23 -6.13 -4.34 -5.39
C ARG A 23 -5.57 -3.93 -6.77
N TRP A 24 -5.71 -4.79 -7.77
CA TRP A 24 -5.31 -4.55 -9.16
C TRP A 24 -6.39 -3.79 -9.96
N VAL A 25 -7.67 -3.94 -9.59
CA VAL A 25 -8.82 -3.24 -10.20
C VAL A 25 -8.91 -1.79 -9.69
N ALA A 26 -8.56 -1.57 -8.43
CA ALA A 26 -8.50 -0.25 -7.82
C ALA A 26 -7.13 -0.03 -7.17
N PRO A 27 -6.10 0.40 -7.95
CA PRO A 27 -4.84 0.77 -7.37
C PRO A 27 -5.09 1.89 -6.36
N ARG A 28 -4.79 1.62 -5.08
CA ARG A 28 -4.92 2.63 -4.03
C ARG A 28 -4.05 3.83 -4.44
N PRO A 29 -4.62 5.04 -4.61
CA PRO A 29 -3.77 6.20 -4.82
C PRO A 29 -2.83 6.28 -3.62
N TYR A 30 -1.53 6.47 -3.87
CA TYR A 30 -0.58 6.71 -2.79
C TYR A 30 -1.11 7.91 -2.02
N SER A 31 -1.63 7.65 -0.82
CA SER A 31 -2.41 8.61 -0.05
C SER A 31 -1.61 9.84 0.37
N ASP A 32 -0.28 9.77 0.26
CA ASP A 32 0.60 10.89 0.50
C ASP A 32 1.92 10.75 -0.31
N ALA A 33 2.30 11.82 -1.00
CA ALA A 33 3.53 11.87 -1.79
C ALA A 33 4.78 11.82 -0.90
N SER A 34 4.70 12.38 0.30
CA SER A 34 5.79 12.39 1.29
C SER A 34 6.06 10.99 1.82
N LEU A 35 5.01 10.22 2.11
CA LEU A 35 5.10 8.84 2.57
C LEU A 35 5.69 7.93 1.48
N ARG A 36 5.35 8.17 0.21
CA ARG A 36 6.01 7.54 -0.93
C ARG A 36 7.50 7.88 -1.00
N ALA A 37 7.86 9.15 -0.86
CA ALA A 37 9.25 9.60 -0.91
C ALA A 37 10.09 9.04 0.27
N GLN A 38 9.50 8.91 1.45
CA GLN A 38 10.13 8.27 2.61
C GLN A 38 10.34 6.76 2.39
N THR A 39 9.36 6.09 1.77
CA THR A 39 9.40 4.64 1.55
C THR A 39 10.36 4.24 0.42
N TYR A 40 10.33 4.96 -0.70
CA TYR A 40 11.04 4.58 -1.93
C TYR A 40 12.22 5.48 -2.28
N GLY A 41 12.40 6.60 -1.58
CA GLY A 41 13.45 7.57 -1.88
C GLY A 41 13.18 8.36 -3.16
N ARG A 42 14.24 9.01 -3.65
CA ARG A 42 14.21 9.83 -4.87
C ARG A 42 14.15 8.94 -6.11
N VAL A 43 13.44 9.42 -7.12
CA VAL A 43 13.40 8.79 -8.45
C VAL A 43 14.80 8.79 -9.03
N GLN A 44 15.27 7.62 -9.46
CA GLN A 44 16.57 7.48 -10.13
C GLN A 44 16.41 7.74 -11.63
N PRO A 45 17.44 8.29 -12.29
CA PRO A 45 17.48 8.37 -13.74
C PRO A 45 17.44 6.95 -14.34
N MET A 46 16.87 6.84 -15.54
CA MET A 46 16.77 5.58 -16.26
C MET A 46 18.14 5.10 -16.75
N GLU A 47 18.99 6.04 -17.15
CA GLU A 47 20.38 5.79 -17.53
C GLU A 47 21.27 5.82 -16.30
N ALA A 48 22.16 4.84 -16.18
CA ALA A 48 23.09 4.75 -15.06
C ALA A 48 24.15 5.86 -15.19
N PRO A 49 24.18 6.85 -14.28
CA PRO A 49 25.15 7.92 -14.37
C PRO A 49 26.55 7.39 -14.11
N SER A 50 27.51 7.84 -14.92
CA SER A 50 28.91 7.51 -14.74
C SER A 50 29.46 8.05 -13.42
N LEU A 51 30.58 7.52 -12.95
CA LEU A 51 31.20 7.98 -11.69
C LEU A 51 31.54 9.48 -11.73
N ALA A 52 31.96 9.99 -12.89
CA ALA A 52 32.28 11.39 -13.10
C ALA A 52 31.04 12.29 -12.98
N GLU A 53 29.91 11.89 -13.58
CA GLU A 53 28.64 12.63 -13.50
C GLU A 53 28.10 12.67 -12.08
N ARG A 54 28.22 11.56 -11.33
CA ARG A 54 27.84 11.52 -9.90
C ARG A 54 28.70 12.46 -9.07
N LEU A 55 29.99 12.59 -9.39
CA LEU A 55 30.89 13.51 -8.70
C LEU A 55 30.59 14.96 -9.04
N LEU A 56 30.34 15.27 -10.31
CA LEU A 56 29.98 16.61 -10.75
C LEU A 56 28.63 17.07 -10.18
N ALA A 57 27.63 16.19 -10.10
CA ALA A 57 26.34 16.50 -9.48
C ALA A 57 26.50 16.85 -7.98
N ARG A 58 27.41 16.16 -7.27
CA ARG A 58 27.74 16.47 -5.87
C ARG A 58 28.45 17.81 -5.73
N LEU A 59 29.42 18.10 -6.60
CA LEU A 59 30.19 19.35 -6.57
C LEU A 59 29.36 20.57 -6.96
N THR A 60 28.46 20.42 -7.93
CA THR A 60 27.59 21.50 -8.42
C THR A 60 26.34 21.71 -7.56
N GLY A 61 26.15 20.91 -6.50
CA GLY A 61 24.99 21.03 -5.62
C GLY A 61 23.64 20.73 -6.28
N ARG A 62 23.63 20.21 -7.52
CA ARG A 62 22.42 19.77 -8.22
C ARG A 62 21.99 18.43 -7.62
N ARG A 63 21.19 18.46 -6.56
CA ARG A 63 20.65 17.25 -5.93
C ARG A 63 19.14 17.26 -5.79
#